data_AF-A0A7S4SHT1-F1
#
_entry.id   AF-A0A7S4SHT1-F1
#
_cell.length_a   1.000
_cell.length_b   1.000
_cell.length_c   1.000
_cell.angle_alpha   90.00
_cell.angle_beta   90.00
_cell.angle_gamma   90.00
#
_symmetry.space_group_name_H-M   'P 1'
#
loop_
_entity.id
_entity.type
_entity.pdbx_description
1 polymer ?
#
loop_
_entity_poly.entity_id
_entity_poly.type
_entity_poly.pdbx_seq_one_letter_code
_entity_poly.pdbx_strand_id
1 'polypeptide(L)'
;VSRYLVETQVCPLHKAIELELSTDVIASLISTFAIRQKVNLGWTVLHWICRTGNPSYETLSVVLDAWPDAAREKDRHGYTPLHFICDNKSASLEMLGVVL
;
A
#
# COMPACT_ATOMS: atom_id res chain seq x y z
N VAL A 1 -0.74 -13.23 22.14
CA VAL A 1 -1.41 -13.81 20.95
C VAL A 1 -2.31 -12.73 20.36
N SER A 2 -1.82 -12.14 19.26
CA SER A 2 -2.46 -11.24 18.29
C SER A 2 -3.77 -10.51 18.67
N ARG A 3 -3.65 -9.24 19.11
CA ARG A 3 -4.73 -8.22 19.07
C ARG A 3 -5.07 -7.74 17.63
N TYR A 4 -4.65 -8.47 16.60
CA TYR A 4 -4.81 -8.11 15.18
C TYR A 4 -6.09 -8.67 14.54
N LEU A 5 -6.94 -9.37 15.30
CA LEU A 5 -8.18 -9.99 14.81
C LEU A 5 -9.42 -9.12 15.11
N VAL A 6 -9.38 -7.84 14.77
CA VAL A 6 -10.61 -7.03 14.70
C VAL A 6 -10.82 -6.66 13.25
N GLU A 7 -11.51 -7.57 12.54
CA GLU A 7 -12.37 -7.30 11.38
C GLU A 7 -11.97 -6.07 10.57
N THR A 8 -10.81 -6.15 9.93
CA THR A 8 -10.46 -5.26 8.85
C THR A 8 -11.29 -5.66 7.64
N GLN A 9 -12.03 -4.71 7.07
CA GLN A 9 -12.53 -4.83 5.69
C GLN A 9 -11.31 -4.87 4.76
N VAL A 10 -10.54 -5.96 4.79
CA VAL A 10 -9.35 -6.12 3.97
C VAL A 10 -9.83 -6.35 2.55
N CYS A 11 -9.70 -5.31 1.73
CA CYS A 11 -9.95 -5.42 0.31
C CYS A 11 -8.99 -6.49 -0.28
N PRO A 12 -9.43 -7.29 -1.27
CA PRO A 12 -8.62 -8.36 -1.87
C PRO A 12 -7.23 -7.90 -2.32
N LEU A 13 -7.11 -6.65 -2.80
CA LEU A 13 -5.85 -6.05 -3.21
C LEU A 13 -4.83 -5.93 -2.06
N HIS A 14 -5.26 -5.49 -0.87
CA HIS A 14 -4.39 -5.42 0.30
C HIS A 14 -3.91 -6.81 0.73
N LYS A 15 -4.79 -7.82 0.65
CA LYS A 15 -4.42 -9.19 0.98
C LYS A 15 -3.44 -9.78 -0.01
N ALA A 16 -3.60 -9.49 -1.30
CA ALA A 16 -2.65 -9.92 -2.33
C ALA A 16 -1.23 -9.39 -2.07
N ILE A 17 -1.12 -8.14 -1.60
CA ILE A 17 0.18 -7.54 -1.25
C ILE A 17 0.75 -8.14 0.03
N GLU A 18 -0.08 -8.37 1.06
CA GLU A 18 0.36 -9.02 2.29
C GLU A 18 0.88 -10.44 2.05
N LEU A 19 0.31 -11.14 1.06
CA LEU A 19 0.73 -12.48 0.65
C LEU A 19 1.84 -12.48 -0.40
N GLU A 20 2.39 -11.32 -0.75
CA GLU A 20 3.46 -11.16 -1.75
C GLU A 20 3.13 -11.85 -3.09
N LEU A 21 1.86 -11.74 -3.53
CA LEU A 21 1.43 -12.30 -4.81
C LEU A 21 2.10 -11.59 -6.00
N SER A 22 2.15 -12.26 -7.15
CA SER A 22 2.79 -11.72 -8.35
C SER A 22 2.14 -10.40 -8.81
N THR A 23 2.95 -9.56 -9.46
CA THR A 23 2.51 -8.28 -10.00
C THR A 23 1.38 -8.42 -11.02
N ASP A 24 1.28 -9.56 -11.72
CA ASP A 24 0.14 -9.87 -12.60
C ASP A 24 -1.20 -9.98 -11.85
N VAL A 25 -1.21 -10.65 -10.69
CA VAL A 25 -2.41 -10.77 -9.84
C VAL A 25 -2.77 -9.40 -9.27
N ILE A 26 -1.76 -8.65 -8.81
CA ILE A 26 -1.94 -7.29 -8.30
C ILE A 26 -2.50 -6.37 -9.39
N ALA A 27 -1.94 -6.39 -10.60
CA ALA A 27 -2.41 -5.62 -11.75
C ALA A 27 -3.85 -5.98 -12.14
N SER A 28 -4.19 -7.27 -12.12
CA SER A 28 -5.55 -7.75 -12.35
C SER A 28 -6.54 -7.19 -11.31
N LEU A 29 -6.14 -7.15 -10.04
CA LEU A 29 -6.96 -6.59 -8.97
C LEU A 29 -7.04 -5.05 -9.03
N ILE A 30 -5.97 -4.38 -9.46
CA ILE A 30 -5.93 -2.92 -9.69
C ILE A 30 -6.91 -2.48 -10.77
N SER A 31 -7.12 -3.30 -11.81
CA SER A 31 -8.08 -3.01 -12.87
C SER A 31 -9.53 -2.91 -12.38
N THR A 32 -9.81 -3.35 -11.14
CA THR A 32 -11.09 -3.17 -10.47
C THR A 32 -11.12 -1.86 -9.67
N PHE A 33 -12.30 -1.26 -9.43
CA PHE A 33 -12.45 -0.03 -8.62
C PHE A 33 -11.95 -0.14 -7.15
N ALA A 34 -11.36 -1.28 -6.78
CA ALA A 34 -10.78 -1.58 -5.47
C ALA A 34 -9.56 -0.72 -5.09
N ILE A 35 -8.79 -0.19 -6.07
CA ILE A 35 -7.51 0.50 -5.78
C ILE A 35 -7.68 1.75 -4.89
N ARG A 36 -8.82 2.45 -5.00
CA ARG A 36 -9.11 3.67 -4.23
C ARG A 36 -9.72 3.41 -2.86
N GLN A 37 -9.94 2.14 -2.49
CA GLN A 37 -10.54 1.82 -1.20
C GLN A 37 -9.58 2.14 -0.06
N LYS A 38 -10.12 2.83 0.95
CA LYS A 38 -9.44 3.07 2.21
C LYS A 38 -9.97 2.09 3.25
N VAL A 39 -9.11 1.26 3.82
CA VAL A 39 -9.48 0.29 4.87
C VAL A 39 -9.37 0.93 6.26
N ASN A 40 -9.93 0.29 7.31
CA ASN A 40 -10.17 0.71 8.70
C ASN A 40 -9.44 1.95 9.31
N LEU A 41 -8.20 2.26 8.93
CA LEU A 41 -7.46 3.44 9.38
C LEU A 41 -7.39 4.58 8.35
N GLY A 42 -8.18 4.52 7.28
CA GLY A 42 -8.03 5.42 6.13
C GLY A 42 -6.87 5.00 5.21
N TRP A 43 -6.34 3.79 5.39
CA TRP A 43 -5.16 3.32 4.68
C TRP A 43 -5.51 2.96 3.25
N THR A 44 -4.81 3.60 2.32
CA THR A 44 -4.77 3.17 0.92
C THR A 44 -3.87 1.95 0.76
N VAL A 45 -3.85 1.38 -0.44
CA VAL A 45 -2.93 0.31 -0.79
C VAL A 45 -1.45 0.73 -0.65
N LEU A 46 -1.11 2.00 -0.93
CA LEU A 46 0.26 2.49 -0.78
C LEU A 46 0.71 2.57 0.67
N HIS A 47 -0.15 3.01 1.60
CA HIS A 47 0.16 2.96 3.04
C HIS A 47 0.56 1.55 3.46
N TRP A 48 -0.17 0.55 2.93
CA TRP A 48 0.09 -0.85 3.22
C TRP A 48 1.45 -1.29 2.69
N ILE A 49 1.72 -1.08 1.39
CA ILE A 49 2.99 -1.42 0.75
C ILE A 49 4.15 -0.78 1.49
N CYS A 50 4.04 0.52 1.81
CA CYS A 50 5.08 1.29 2.48
C CYS A 50 5.36 0.80 3.92
N ARG A 51 4.39 0.15 4.57
CA ARG A 51 4.51 -0.37 5.94
C ARG A 51 5.04 -1.81 6.00
N THR A 52 4.98 -2.58 4.91
CA THR A 52 5.38 -3.99 4.91
C THR A 52 6.86 -4.16 5.26
N GLY A 53 7.24 -5.32 5.78
CA GLY A 53 8.63 -5.59 6.13
C GLY A 53 9.59 -5.65 4.93
N ASN A 54 9.06 -5.86 3.73
CA ASN A 54 9.79 -5.88 2.47
C ASN A 54 8.96 -5.17 1.39
N PRO A 55 8.99 -3.82 1.35
CA PRO A 55 8.20 -3.07 0.39
C PRO A 55 8.77 -3.31 -1.02
N SER A 56 7.90 -3.64 -1.99
CA SER A 56 8.29 -3.90 -3.38
C SER A 56 8.18 -2.64 -4.25
N TYR A 57 9.28 -2.24 -4.90
CA TYR A 57 9.32 -1.07 -5.78
C TYR A 57 8.42 -1.26 -7.00
N GLU A 58 8.44 -2.47 -7.57
CA GLU A 58 7.63 -2.83 -8.73
C GLU A 58 6.13 -2.70 -8.39
N THR A 59 5.71 -3.24 -7.25
CA THR A 59 4.33 -3.13 -6.78
C THR A 59 3.92 -1.68 -6.53
N LEU A 60 4.82 -0.87 -5.96
CA LEU A 60 4.60 0.55 -5.73
C LEU A 60 4.38 1.31 -7.04
N SER A 61 5.21 1.02 -8.04
CA SER A 61 5.14 1.63 -9.37
C SER A 61 3.85 1.26 -10.08
N VAL A 62 3.48 -0.02 -10.14
CA VAL A 62 2.22 -0.47 -10.76
C VAL A 62 1.00 0.19 -10.12
N VAL A 63 1.00 0.35 -8.79
CA VAL A 63 -0.07 1.03 -8.08
C VAL A 63 -0.13 2.52 -8.42
N LEU A 64 1.01 3.20 -8.49
CA LEU A 64 1.07 4.63 -8.81
C LEU A 64 0.75 4.93 -10.26
N ASP A 65 1.11 4.05 -11.19
CA ASP A 65 0.72 4.17 -12.59
C ASP A 65 -0.81 4.15 -12.74
N ALA A 66 -1.49 3.32 -11.93
CA ALA A 66 -2.95 3.24 -11.93
C ALA A 66 -3.64 4.33 -11.07
N TRP A 67 -2.99 4.79 -10.01
CA TRP A 67 -3.50 5.86 -9.13
C TRP A 67 -2.38 6.77 -8.62
N PRO A 68 -1.96 7.76 -9.42
CA PRO A 68 -0.84 8.64 -9.08
C PRO A 68 -1.05 9.45 -7.79
N ASP A 69 -2.29 9.90 -7.55
CA ASP A 69 -2.63 10.70 -6.37
C ASP A 69 -2.51 9.93 -5.05
N ALA A 70 -2.41 8.59 -5.10
CA ALA A 70 -2.28 7.75 -3.92
C ALA A 70 -1.09 8.14 -3.02
N ALA A 71 0.00 8.67 -3.59
CA ALA A 71 1.18 9.12 -2.84
C ALA A 71 0.88 10.28 -1.87
N ARG A 72 -0.16 11.07 -2.17
CA ARG A 72 -0.58 12.24 -1.39
C ARG A 72 -1.75 11.97 -0.46
N GLU A 73 -2.35 10.79 -0.59
CA GLU A 73 -3.47 10.41 0.25
C GLU A 73 -3.04 10.35 1.70
N LYS A 74 -3.91 10.89 2.56
CA LYS A 74 -3.73 10.85 4.00
C LYS A 74 -4.60 9.76 4.60
N ASP A 75 -4.05 9.07 5.58
CA ASP A 75 -4.80 8.24 6.49
C ASP A 75 -5.59 9.07 7.52
N ARG A 76 -6.27 8.40 8.46
CA ARG A 76 -7.06 9.07 9.51
C ARG A 76 -6.21 9.87 10.51
N HIS A 77 -4.90 9.63 10.55
CA HIS A 77 -3.95 10.37 11.40
C HIS A 77 -3.26 11.51 10.64
N GLY A 78 -3.56 11.68 9.35
CA GLY A 78 -2.94 12.69 8.50
C GLY A 78 -1.60 12.25 7.91
N TYR A 79 -1.19 10.99 8.11
CA TYR A 79 0.04 10.45 7.55
C TYR A 79 -0.17 10.05 6.09
N THR A 80 0.86 10.28 5.29
CA THR A 80 0.95 9.86 3.88
C THR A 80 1.83 8.61 3.77
N PRO A 81 1.81 7.89 2.63
CA PRO A 81 2.72 6.77 2.39
C PRO A 81 4.20 7.09 2.64
N LEU A 82 4.63 8.33 2.34
CA LEU A 82 6.00 8.80 2.63
C LEU A 82 6.37 8.69 4.12
N HIS A 83 5.44 9.01 5.04
CA HIS A 83 5.70 8.88 6.48
C HIS A 83 6.04 7.43 6.86
N PHE A 84 5.37 6.46 6.22
CA PHE A 84 5.59 5.05 6.46
C PHE A 84 6.90 4.56 5.81
N ILE A 85 7.24 5.02 4.61
CA ILE A 85 8.53 4.71 3.97
C ILE A 85 9.70 5.20 4.84
N CYS A 86 9.61 6.42 5.37
CA CYS A 86 10.68 6.97 6.21
C CYS A 86 10.89 6.19 7.52
N ASP A 87 9.84 5.55 8.05
CA ASP A 87 9.93 4.68 9.24
C ASP A 87 10.32 3.22 8.88
N ASN A 88 10.31 2.88 7.58
CA ASN A 88 10.57 1.52 7.12
C ASN A 88 12.05 1.29 6.84
N LYS A 89 12.67 0.44 7.68
CA LYS A 89 14.10 0.08 7.57
C LYS A 89 14.47 -0.67 6.29
N SER A 90 13.50 -1.30 5.64
CA SER A 90 13.71 -2.08 4.41
C SER A 90 13.39 -1.28 3.15
N ALA A 91 12.95 -0.02 3.26
CA ALA A 91 12.65 0.78 2.09
C ALA A 91 13.93 1.22 1.37
N SER A 92 13.89 1.20 0.04
CA SER A 92 14.98 1.69 -0.80
C SER A 92 14.82 3.17 -1.16
N LEU A 93 15.91 3.81 -1.58
CA LEU A 93 15.90 5.19 -2.09
C LEU A 93 15.00 5.35 -3.32
N GLU A 94 14.87 4.30 -4.13
CA GLU A 94 14.01 4.30 -5.31
C GLU A 94 12.53 4.44 -4.91
N MET A 95 12.12 3.80 -3.81
CA MET A 95 10.76 3.94 -3.28
C MET A 95 10.48 5.37 -2.83
N LEU A 96 11.44 5.99 -2.14
CA LEU A 96 11.35 7.39 -1.73
C LEU A 96 11.15 8.30 -2.95
N GLY A 97 11.92 8.09 -4.02
CA GLY A 97 11.81 8.89 -5.24
C GLY A 97 10.45 8.79 -5.93
N VAL A 98 9.77 7.65 -5.79
CA VAL A 98 8.47 7.40 -6.44
C VAL A 98 7.29 7.95 -5.63
N VAL A 99 7.43 8.17 -4.31
CA VAL A 99 6.36 8.72 -3.45
C VAL A 99 6.51 10.22 -3.13
N LEU A 100 7.56 10.87 -3.63
CA LEU A 100 7.82 12.32 -3.51
C LEU A 100 7.16 13.09 -4.65
#